data_AF-A0A817B2Q0-F1
#
_entry.id   AF-A0A817B2Q0-F1
#
_cell.length_a   1.000
_cell.length_b   1.000
_cell.length_c   1.000
_cell.angle_alpha   90.00
_cell.angle_beta   90.00
_cell.angle_gamma   90.00
#
_symmetry.space_group_name_H-M   'P 1'
#
loop_
_entity.id
_entity.type
_entity.pdbx_description
1 polymer ?
#
loop_
_entity_poly.entity_id
_entity_poly.type
_entity_poly.pdbx_seq_one_letter_code
_entity_poly.pdbx_strand_id
1 'polypeptide(L)'
;MMELLSLLRLWISFFFISTLLLLRVDSHSEYLIGMGSYDITGPAADVNMMGYANMDQVASGIHFRLRARTFIISDPEGKRVVFVNIDARMASQIVTLKVIERLKARYGDLYTEKNVGISGIHTHAGPGGYLPYVVYIVTSLGFVRQSFEALVNGIENSIIQAHENLSPGSIFINKGTIEDVDDMCKEDDVGKTTSASGVGSSRSESSSVPP
;
A
#
# COMPACT_ATOMS: atom_id res chain seq x y z
N MET A 1 -64.25 -26.13 8.61
CA MET A 1 -63.72 -24.88 9.20
C MET A 1 -62.29 -25.07 9.72
N MET A 2 -62.02 -26.10 10.54
CA MET A 2 -60.67 -26.43 11.04
C MET A 2 -59.63 -26.77 9.94
N GLU A 3 -60.01 -27.57 8.93
CA GLU A 3 -59.13 -27.92 7.79
C GLU A 3 -58.69 -26.69 6.98
N LEU A 4 -59.59 -25.73 6.79
CA LEU A 4 -59.31 -24.49 6.04
C LEU A 4 -58.32 -23.59 6.79
N LEU A 5 -58.42 -23.55 8.12
CA LEU A 5 -57.52 -22.81 8.99
C LEU A 5 -56.12 -23.45 9.06
N SER A 6 -56.04 -24.77 8.98
CA SER A 6 -54.79 -25.55 8.89
C SER A 6 -54.02 -25.22 7.60
N LEU A 7 -54.69 -25.29 6.46
CA LEU A 7 -54.08 -24.98 5.16
C LEU A 7 -53.64 -23.52 5.05
N LEU A 8 -54.42 -22.58 5.59
CA LEU A 8 -54.06 -21.17 5.61
C LEU A 8 -52.79 -20.91 6.42
N ARG A 9 -52.61 -21.58 7.57
CA ARG A 9 -51.39 -21.47 8.38
C ARG A 9 -50.16 -21.99 7.64
N LEU A 10 -50.27 -23.12 6.94
CA LEU A 10 -49.17 -23.69 6.16
C LEU A 10 -48.75 -22.75 5.01
N TRP A 11 -49.70 -22.13 4.32
CA TRP A 11 -49.41 -21.15 3.28
C TRP A 11 -48.78 -19.87 3.80
N ILE A 12 -49.23 -19.36 4.96
CA ILE A 12 -48.62 -18.20 5.61
C ILE A 12 -47.19 -18.54 6.04
N SER A 13 -46.95 -19.72 6.63
CA SER A 13 -45.60 -20.16 6.99
C SER A 13 -44.71 -20.35 5.76
N PHE A 14 -45.21 -20.92 4.67
CA PHE A 14 -44.45 -21.06 3.42
C PHE A 14 -44.13 -19.71 2.80
N PHE A 15 -45.08 -18.76 2.82
CA PHE A 15 -44.86 -17.40 2.35
C PHE A 15 -43.81 -16.69 3.21
N PHE A 16 -43.89 -16.79 4.54
CA PHE A 16 -42.88 -16.23 5.45
C PHE A 16 -41.50 -16.86 5.25
N ILE A 17 -41.40 -18.18 5.09
CA ILE A 17 -40.13 -18.88 4.82
C ILE A 17 -39.59 -18.49 3.45
N SER A 18 -40.42 -18.42 2.42
CA SER A 18 -40.03 -17.98 1.07
C SER A 18 -39.58 -16.52 1.05
N THR A 19 -40.25 -15.65 1.82
CA THR A 19 -39.90 -14.22 1.92
C THR A 19 -38.61 -14.05 2.73
N LEU A 20 -38.41 -14.85 3.77
CA LEU A 20 -37.17 -14.91 4.55
C LEU A 20 -36.00 -15.48 3.74
N LEU A 21 -36.25 -16.44 2.83
CA LEU A 21 -35.25 -16.96 1.89
C LEU A 21 -34.87 -15.94 0.80
N LEU A 22 -35.78 -15.04 0.44
CA LEU A 22 -35.57 -13.97 -0.55
C LEU A 22 -34.98 -12.70 0.07
N LEU A 23 -35.12 -12.50 1.38
CA LEU A 23 -34.41 -11.47 2.13
C LEU A 23 -32.92 -11.85 2.27
N ARG A 24 -32.15 -11.61 1.22
CA ARG A 24 -30.70 -11.49 1.36
C ARG A 24 -30.42 -10.27 2.22
N VAL A 25 -29.91 -10.49 3.42
CA VAL A 25 -29.22 -9.45 4.16
C VAL A 25 -27.96 -9.15 3.36
N ASP A 26 -27.96 -8.05 2.60
CA ASP A 26 -26.72 -7.46 2.09
C ASP A 26 -25.94 -6.97 3.32
N SER A 27 -25.05 -7.83 3.81
CA SER A 27 -24.05 -7.44 4.78
C SER A 27 -23.24 -6.32 4.15
N HIS A 28 -23.19 -5.18 4.85
CA HIS A 28 -22.40 -3.99 4.55
C HIS A 28 -21.14 -4.37 3.76
N SER A 29 -21.10 -4.02 2.47
CA SER A 29 -20.15 -4.67 1.57
C SER A 29 -18.72 -4.52 2.05
N GLU A 30 -18.09 -5.65 2.37
CA GLU A 30 -16.71 -5.68 2.86
C GLU A 30 -15.75 -5.36 1.71
N TYR A 31 -14.76 -4.50 1.98
CA TYR A 31 -13.66 -4.30 1.04
C TYR A 31 -12.89 -5.61 0.89
N LEU A 32 -12.34 -5.87 -0.29
CA LEU A 32 -11.30 -6.89 -0.41
C LEU A 32 -9.95 -6.23 -0.19
N ILE A 33 -9.19 -6.74 0.76
CA ILE A 33 -7.87 -6.23 1.12
C ILE A 33 -6.84 -7.30 0.79
N GLY A 34 -5.82 -6.92 0.04
CA GLY A 34 -4.72 -7.77 -0.37
C GLY A 34 -3.40 -7.22 0.13
N MET A 35 -2.53 -8.10 0.62
CA MET A 35 -1.21 -7.73 1.13
C MET A 35 -0.12 -8.60 0.50
N GLY A 36 1.01 -7.99 0.16
CA GLY A 36 2.14 -8.68 -0.44
C GLY A 36 3.47 -8.02 -0.05
N SER A 37 4.53 -8.82 0.04
CA SER A 37 5.86 -8.35 0.40
C SER A 37 6.93 -9.11 -0.35
N TYR A 38 7.82 -8.39 -1.04
CA TYR A 38 8.88 -9.01 -1.85
C TYR A 38 10.23 -8.31 -1.68
N ASP A 39 11.32 -9.04 -1.93
CA ASP A 39 12.69 -8.53 -1.88
C ASP A 39 12.95 -7.56 -3.05
N ILE A 40 13.48 -6.38 -2.75
CA ILE A 40 13.94 -5.38 -3.73
C ILE A 40 15.42 -5.04 -3.54
N THR A 41 16.15 -5.86 -2.78
CA THR A 41 17.58 -5.63 -2.51
C THR A 41 18.36 -5.70 -3.81
N GLY A 42 18.98 -4.59 -4.18
CA GLY A 42 19.90 -4.49 -5.31
C GLY A 42 21.29 -5.06 -5.00
N PRO A 43 22.33 -4.62 -5.76
CA PRO A 43 23.70 -5.04 -5.54
C PRO A 43 24.18 -4.76 -4.11
N ALA A 44 24.80 -5.75 -3.48
CA ALA A 44 25.29 -5.68 -2.11
C ALA A 44 26.70 -5.08 -1.99
N ALA A 45 27.41 -4.96 -3.11
CA ALA A 45 28.79 -4.47 -3.18
C ALA A 45 29.00 -3.62 -4.44
N ASP A 46 30.03 -2.77 -4.42
CA ASP A 46 30.57 -2.03 -5.57
C ASP A 46 29.59 -1.07 -6.28
N VAL A 47 28.50 -0.70 -5.61
CA VAL A 47 27.52 0.29 -6.08
C VAL A 47 27.32 1.36 -5.02
N ASN A 48 27.40 2.62 -5.41
CA ASN A 48 27.16 3.73 -4.51
C ASN A 48 25.73 3.73 -3.96
N MET A 49 25.60 4.11 -2.70
CA MET A 49 24.30 4.24 -2.05
C MET A 49 23.58 5.51 -2.52
N MET A 50 22.25 5.45 -2.57
CA MET A 50 21.40 6.58 -2.94
C MET A 50 21.01 7.40 -1.71
N GLY A 51 21.25 8.70 -1.73
CA GLY A 51 20.75 9.61 -0.69
C GLY A 51 21.71 10.75 -0.36
N TYR A 52 22.86 10.43 0.25
CA TYR A 52 23.82 11.43 0.73
C TYR A 52 24.66 12.12 -0.35
N ALA A 53 24.54 11.67 -1.60
CA ALA A 53 25.33 12.17 -2.73
C ALA A 53 26.86 12.12 -2.47
N ASN A 54 27.32 11.05 -1.80
CA ASN A 54 28.73 10.82 -1.49
C ASN A 54 29.29 9.70 -2.39
N MET A 55 30.32 10.00 -3.18
CA MET A 55 31.00 9.04 -4.05
C MET A 55 31.82 7.99 -3.28
N ASP A 56 32.20 8.28 -2.03
CA ASP A 56 32.92 7.33 -1.18
C ASP A 56 31.96 6.36 -0.46
N GLN A 57 30.65 6.62 -0.51
CA GLN A 57 29.64 5.76 0.09
C GLN A 57 29.26 4.63 -0.86
N VAL A 58 30.09 3.60 -0.90
CA VAL A 58 29.89 2.39 -1.70
C VAL A 58 29.32 1.27 -0.83
N ALA A 59 28.33 0.55 -1.34
CA ALA A 59 27.80 -0.64 -0.66
C ALA A 59 28.91 -1.69 -0.47
N SER A 60 28.98 -2.30 0.71
CA SER A 60 29.99 -3.30 1.06
C SER A 60 29.42 -4.47 1.89
N GLY A 61 28.12 -4.71 1.77
CA GLY A 61 27.40 -5.71 2.55
C GLY A 61 25.91 -5.40 2.70
N ILE A 62 25.23 -6.24 3.48
CA ILE A 62 23.81 -6.10 3.78
C ILE A 62 23.64 -6.15 5.30
N HIS A 63 23.04 -5.11 5.89
CA HIS A 63 22.57 -5.16 7.27
C HIS A 63 21.16 -5.76 7.32
N PHE A 64 20.22 -5.17 6.60
CA PHE A 64 18.88 -5.72 6.37
C PHE A 64 18.55 -5.72 4.88
N ARG A 65 17.73 -6.70 4.46
CA ARG A 65 17.16 -6.73 3.11
C ARG A 65 16.13 -5.62 2.96
N LEU A 66 16.04 -5.07 1.75
CA LEU A 66 15.07 -4.05 1.37
C LEU A 66 13.81 -4.72 0.83
N ARG A 67 12.61 -4.25 1.21
CA ARG A 67 11.34 -4.83 0.77
C ARG A 67 10.43 -3.83 0.06
N ALA A 68 9.67 -4.33 -0.91
CA ALA A 68 8.45 -3.69 -1.38
C ALA A 68 7.27 -4.29 -0.59
N ARG A 69 6.44 -3.44 0.01
CA ARG A 69 5.22 -3.82 0.74
C ARG A 69 4.02 -3.23 0.01
N THR A 70 3.13 -4.08 -0.48
CA THR A 70 1.96 -3.69 -1.26
C THR A 70 0.69 -3.91 -0.47
N PHE A 71 -0.22 -2.93 -0.57
CA PHE A 71 -1.59 -2.99 -0.09
C PHE A 71 -2.52 -2.74 -1.27
N ILE A 72 -3.45 -3.66 -1.51
CA ILE A 72 -4.52 -3.52 -2.50
C ILE A 72 -5.83 -3.42 -1.76
N ILE A 73 -6.64 -2.42 -2.10
CA ILE A 73 -8.00 -2.28 -1.60
C ILE A 73 -8.91 -2.32 -2.80
N SER A 74 -9.86 -3.26 -2.83
CA SER A 74 -10.94 -3.32 -3.79
C SER A 74 -12.24 -2.94 -3.12
N ASP A 75 -12.97 -2.01 -3.72
CA ASP A 75 -14.33 -1.70 -3.32
C ASP A 75 -15.31 -2.80 -3.81
N PRO A 76 -16.57 -2.74 -3.37
CA PRO A 76 -17.63 -3.67 -3.78
C PRO A 76 -17.94 -3.67 -5.28
N GLU A 77 -17.70 -2.53 -5.95
CA GLU A 77 -17.92 -2.34 -7.38
C GLU A 77 -16.74 -2.87 -8.21
N GLY A 78 -15.68 -3.36 -7.56
CA GLY A 78 -14.48 -3.90 -8.18
C GLY A 78 -13.42 -2.85 -8.53
N LYS A 79 -13.60 -1.57 -8.16
CA LYS A 79 -12.57 -0.55 -8.31
C LYS A 79 -11.46 -0.80 -7.30
N ARG A 80 -10.21 -0.70 -7.75
CA ARG A 80 -9.03 -1.00 -6.94
C ARG A 80 -8.12 0.19 -6.80
N VAL A 81 -7.49 0.32 -5.64
CA VAL A 81 -6.32 1.15 -5.40
C VAL A 81 -5.18 0.26 -4.90
N VAL A 82 -3.98 0.51 -5.43
CA VAL A 82 -2.74 -0.18 -5.06
C VAL A 82 -1.79 0.85 -4.48
N PHE A 83 -1.33 0.63 -3.26
CA PHE A 83 -0.26 1.41 -2.65
C PHE A 83 0.94 0.51 -2.36
N VAL A 84 2.11 0.91 -2.84
CA VAL A 84 3.37 0.20 -2.63
C VAL A 84 4.32 1.10 -1.84
N ASN A 85 4.72 0.65 -0.66
CA ASN A 85 5.77 1.27 0.12
C ASN A 85 7.07 0.48 -0.04
N ILE A 86 8.11 1.13 -0.57
CA ILE A 86 9.40 0.49 -0.86
C ILE A 86 10.49 0.99 0.08
N ASP A 87 11.35 0.07 0.53
CA ASP A 87 12.57 0.37 1.27
C ASP A 87 13.66 0.94 0.33
N ALA A 88 13.39 2.12 -0.24
CA ALA A 88 14.28 2.87 -1.12
C ALA A 88 14.18 4.37 -0.87
N ARG A 89 15.15 5.14 -1.37
CA ARG A 89 15.22 6.59 -1.14
C ARG A 89 14.06 7.34 -1.81
N MET A 90 13.75 7.00 -3.05
CA MET A 90 12.58 7.55 -3.76
C MET A 90 12.00 6.52 -4.72
N ALA A 91 10.73 6.71 -5.06
CA ALA A 91 10.16 6.10 -6.25
C ALA A 91 10.86 6.66 -7.51
N SER A 92 10.89 5.87 -8.58
CA SER A 92 11.52 6.25 -9.85
C SER A 92 10.50 6.20 -10.96
N GLN A 93 10.44 7.27 -11.77
CA GLN A 93 9.51 7.36 -12.90
C GLN A 93 9.62 6.16 -13.84
N ILE A 94 10.85 5.77 -14.20
CA ILE A 94 11.08 4.64 -15.11
C ILE A 94 10.74 3.30 -14.46
N VAL A 95 10.91 3.17 -13.15
CA VAL A 95 10.49 1.97 -12.41
C VAL A 95 8.96 1.88 -12.42
N THR A 96 8.27 2.98 -12.09
CA THR A 96 6.80 3.04 -12.12
C THR A 96 6.26 2.69 -13.50
N LEU A 97 6.76 3.34 -14.56
CA LEU A 97 6.33 3.07 -15.94
C LEU A 97 6.54 1.60 -16.32
N LYS A 98 7.70 1.02 -15.97
CA LYS A 98 7.99 -0.38 -16.29
C LYS A 98 7.11 -1.36 -15.52
N VAL A 99 6.82 -1.07 -14.25
CA VAL A 99 5.90 -1.87 -13.44
C VAL A 99 4.48 -1.80 -14.03
N ILE A 100 3.98 -0.62 -14.38
CA ILE A 100 2.66 -0.47 -15.02
C ILE A 100 2.60 -1.20 -16.36
N GLU A 101 3.65 -1.12 -17.18
CA GLU A 101 3.73 -1.86 -18.44
C GLU A 101 3.57 -3.38 -18.22
N ARG A 102 4.29 -3.95 -17.24
CA ARG A 102 4.22 -5.39 -16.93
C ARG A 102 2.88 -5.80 -16.32
N LEU A 103 2.33 -4.99 -15.42
CA LEU A 103 1.01 -5.23 -14.85
C LEU A 103 -0.08 -5.16 -15.92
N LYS A 104 0.03 -4.22 -16.87
CA LYS A 104 -0.90 -4.11 -17.99
C LYS A 104 -0.86 -5.34 -18.90
N ALA A 105 0.34 -5.86 -19.17
CA ALA A 105 0.49 -7.10 -19.94
C ALA A 105 -0.16 -8.31 -19.23
N ARG A 106 -0.18 -8.32 -17.89
CA ARG A 106 -0.71 -9.44 -17.07
C ARG A 106 -2.20 -9.32 -16.77
N TYR A 107 -2.68 -8.13 -16.45
CA TYR A 107 -4.00 -7.88 -15.89
C TYR A 107 -4.87 -6.92 -16.73
N GLY A 108 -4.40 -6.53 -17.93
CA GLY A 108 -5.09 -5.55 -18.77
C GLY A 108 -5.15 -4.17 -18.10
N ASP A 109 -6.28 -3.48 -18.22
CA ASP A 109 -6.43 -2.13 -17.66
C ASP A 109 -6.82 -2.10 -16.17
N LEU A 110 -6.66 -3.22 -15.45
CA LEU A 110 -6.97 -3.31 -14.02
C LEU A 110 -6.04 -2.44 -13.15
N TYR A 111 -4.76 -2.35 -13.54
CA TYR A 111 -3.73 -1.57 -12.85
C TYR A 111 -3.10 -0.57 -13.81
N THR A 112 -3.27 0.71 -13.51
CA THR A 112 -2.88 1.84 -14.35
C THR A 112 -2.21 2.92 -13.51
N GLU A 113 -1.65 3.93 -14.16
CA GLU A 113 -1.10 5.12 -13.51
C GLU A 113 -2.10 5.87 -12.63
N LYS A 114 -3.41 5.63 -12.80
CA LYS A 114 -4.48 6.29 -12.04
C LYS A 114 -4.71 5.67 -10.66
N ASN A 115 -4.37 4.39 -10.48
CA ASN A 115 -4.71 3.64 -9.28
C ASN A 115 -3.54 2.90 -8.63
N VAL A 116 -2.32 3.05 -9.14
CA VAL A 116 -1.11 2.49 -8.54
C VAL A 116 -0.20 3.62 -8.06
N GLY A 117 -0.02 3.72 -6.74
CA GLY A 117 0.94 4.63 -6.11
C GLY A 117 2.15 3.87 -5.57
N ILE A 118 3.35 4.36 -5.85
CA ILE A 118 4.62 3.80 -5.33
C ILE A 118 5.32 4.91 -4.55
N SER A 119 5.64 4.65 -3.29
CA SER A 119 6.33 5.58 -2.38
C SER A 119 7.57 4.93 -1.78
N GLY A 120 8.67 5.67 -1.73
CA GLY A 120 9.87 5.26 -1.00
C GLY A 120 9.86 5.81 0.42
N ILE A 121 10.35 5.04 1.39
CA ILE A 121 10.50 5.49 2.79
C ILE A 121 11.61 6.54 2.99
N HIS A 122 12.35 6.88 1.95
CA HIS A 122 13.48 7.81 2.01
C HIS A 122 14.69 7.30 2.79
N THR A 123 14.96 5.99 2.78
CA THR A 123 16.21 5.44 3.32
C THR A 123 17.41 5.85 2.46
N HIS A 124 18.50 6.29 3.10
CA HIS A 124 19.77 6.62 2.46
C HIS A 124 20.75 5.43 2.38
N ALA A 125 20.27 4.23 2.75
CA ALA A 125 21.08 3.02 2.87
C ALA A 125 20.70 1.93 1.84
N GLY A 126 20.25 2.34 0.64
CA GLY A 126 19.99 1.43 -0.48
C GLY A 126 20.89 1.74 -1.70
N PRO A 127 21.14 0.76 -2.59
CA PRO A 127 21.95 0.97 -3.79
C PRO A 127 21.28 1.94 -4.77
N GLY A 128 22.08 2.81 -5.40
CA GLY A 128 21.63 3.79 -6.39
C GLY A 128 21.54 3.27 -7.82
N GLY A 129 21.53 4.20 -8.78
CA GLY A 129 21.60 3.90 -10.21
C GLY A 129 20.30 3.45 -10.88
N TYR A 130 19.14 3.71 -10.27
CA TYR A 130 17.83 3.30 -10.82
C TYR A 130 16.93 4.49 -11.24
N LEU A 131 17.46 5.71 -11.16
CA LEU A 131 16.76 6.95 -11.56
C LEU A 131 17.20 7.37 -12.96
N PRO A 132 16.32 7.99 -13.77
CA PRO A 132 16.62 8.22 -15.18
C PRO A 132 17.43 9.49 -15.45
N TYR A 133 17.39 10.49 -14.56
CA TYR A 133 18.00 11.80 -14.79
C TYR A 133 19.46 11.82 -14.31
N VAL A 134 20.34 12.44 -15.12
CA VAL A 134 21.79 12.56 -14.88
C VAL A 134 22.12 13.04 -13.47
N VAL A 135 21.37 14.04 -12.98
CA VAL A 135 21.53 14.61 -11.64
C VAL A 135 21.47 13.57 -10.52
N TYR A 136 20.70 12.49 -10.70
CA TYR A 136 20.53 11.44 -9.69
C TYR A 136 21.50 10.27 -9.84
N ILE A 137 22.15 10.12 -11.00
CA ILE A 137 23.02 8.98 -11.29
C ILE A 137 24.51 9.34 -11.32
N VAL A 138 24.84 10.63 -11.18
CA VAL A 138 26.24 11.11 -11.15
C VAL A 138 27.04 10.40 -10.06
N THR A 139 26.47 10.23 -8.87
CA THR A 139 27.14 9.57 -7.74
C THR A 139 27.13 8.05 -7.83
N SER A 140 26.24 7.46 -8.64
CA SER A 140 26.24 6.02 -8.94
C SER A 140 27.03 5.68 -10.20
N LEU A 141 27.77 6.66 -10.74
CA LEU A 141 28.58 6.52 -11.96
C LEU A 141 27.79 6.00 -13.16
N GLY A 142 26.50 6.33 -13.21
CA GLY A 142 25.58 5.92 -14.27
C GLY A 142 24.43 5.03 -13.80
N PHE A 143 23.79 4.40 -14.77
CA PHE A 143 22.62 3.54 -14.58
C PHE A 143 23.03 2.11 -14.24
N VAL A 144 22.57 1.62 -13.10
CA VAL A 144 22.85 0.28 -12.59
C VAL A 144 21.63 -0.61 -12.85
N ARG A 145 21.68 -1.36 -13.95
CA ARG A 145 20.57 -2.22 -14.39
C ARG A 145 20.13 -3.22 -13.32
N GLN A 146 21.06 -3.74 -12.52
CA GLN A 146 20.76 -4.67 -11.42
C GLN A 146 19.86 -4.04 -10.36
N SER A 147 20.14 -2.79 -9.94
CA SER A 147 19.29 -2.04 -9.00
C SER A 147 17.90 -1.80 -9.57
N PHE A 148 17.84 -1.40 -10.85
CA PHE A 148 16.56 -1.17 -11.54
C PHE A 148 15.71 -2.44 -11.64
N GLU A 149 16.29 -3.54 -12.11
CA GLU A 149 15.56 -4.81 -12.24
C GLU A 149 15.15 -5.37 -10.88
N ALA A 150 15.99 -5.25 -9.84
CA ALA A 150 15.62 -5.66 -8.48
C ALA A 150 14.36 -4.92 -7.99
N LEU A 151 14.30 -3.60 -8.20
CA LEU A 151 13.13 -2.79 -7.86
C LEU A 151 11.89 -3.17 -8.70
N VAL A 152 12.01 -3.23 -10.03
CA VAL A 152 10.87 -3.55 -10.91
C VAL A 152 10.33 -4.94 -10.60
N ASN A 153 11.21 -5.95 -10.52
CA ASN A 153 10.81 -7.34 -10.25
C ASN A 153 10.18 -7.45 -8.87
N GLY A 154 10.77 -6.84 -7.83
CA GLY A 154 10.23 -6.97 -6.48
C GLY A 154 8.91 -6.24 -6.29
N ILE A 155 8.74 -5.04 -6.88
CA ILE A 155 7.46 -4.33 -6.85
C ILE A 155 6.38 -5.10 -7.61
N GLU A 156 6.69 -5.62 -8.80
CA GLU A 156 5.73 -6.43 -9.57
C GLU A 156 5.29 -7.65 -8.75
N ASN A 157 6.23 -8.40 -8.17
CA ASN A 157 5.92 -9.59 -7.41
C ASN A 157 5.18 -9.29 -6.09
N SER A 158 5.46 -8.16 -5.43
CA SER A 158 4.69 -7.77 -4.24
C SER A 158 3.24 -7.43 -4.59
N ILE A 159 3.00 -6.82 -5.76
CA ILE A 159 1.65 -6.57 -6.27
C ILE A 159 0.95 -7.87 -6.66
N ILE A 160 1.63 -8.80 -7.34
CA ILE A 160 1.07 -10.12 -7.66
C ILE A 160 0.67 -10.85 -6.37
N GLN A 161 1.56 -10.91 -5.38
CA GLN A 161 1.22 -11.53 -4.09
C GLN A 161 0.01 -10.87 -3.43
N ALA A 162 -0.06 -9.54 -3.42
CA ALA A 162 -1.19 -8.83 -2.86
C ALA A 162 -2.49 -9.10 -3.63
N HIS A 163 -2.42 -9.23 -4.95
CA HIS A 163 -3.57 -9.57 -5.80
C HIS A 163 -4.11 -10.96 -5.48
N GLU A 164 -3.24 -11.96 -5.39
CA GLU A 164 -3.64 -13.34 -5.12
C GLU A 164 -4.12 -13.55 -3.67
N ASN A 165 -3.75 -12.65 -2.76
CA ASN A 165 -4.12 -12.68 -1.34
C ASN A 165 -5.30 -11.75 -1.01
N LEU A 166 -6.15 -11.38 -1.97
CA LEU A 166 -7.34 -10.56 -1.71
C LEU A 166 -8.35 -11.34 -0.86
N SER A 167 -8.68 -10.80 0.31
CA SER A 167 -9.68 -11.36 1.22
C SER A 167 -10.60 -10.27 1.78
N PRO A 168 -11.86 -10.60 2.16
CA PRO A 168 -12.75 -9.64 2.80
C PRO A 168 -12.14 -9.05 4.09
N GLY A 169 -12.32 -7.75 4.29
CA GLY A 169 -11.78 -7.05 5.44
C GLY A 169 -12.33 -5.63 5.63
N SER A 170 -12.03 -5.06 6.79
CA SER A 170 -12.41 -3.69 7.17
C SER A 170 -11.17 -2.82 7.33
N ILE A 171 -11.30 -1.53 6.99
CA ILE A 171 -10.23 -0.54 7.14
C ILE A 171 -10.61 0.42 8.25
N PHE A 172 -9.71 0.59 9.21
CA PHE A 172 -9.85 1.54 10.31
C PHE A 172 -8.74 2.59 10.23
N ILE A 173 -9.04 3.81 10.66
CA ILE A 173 -8.08 4.92 10.67
C ILE A 173 -8.00 5.45 12.10
N ASN A 174 -6.77 5.65 12.58
CA ASN A 174 -6.49 6.33 13.83
C ASN A 174 -5.42 7.42 13.60
N LYS A 175 -5.37 8.41 14.48
CA LYS A 175 -4.41 9.51 14.45
C LYS A 175 -3.88 9.75 15.86
N GLY A 176 -2.59 10.03 15.97
CA GLY A 176 -1.93 10.37 17.22
C GLY A 176 -0.71 11.24 16.97
N THR A 177 -0.26 11.92 18.01
CA THR A 177 1.00 12.68 18.01
C THR A 177 2.14 11.76 18.44
N ILE A 178 3.28 11.87 17.77
CA ILE A 178 4.52 11.20 18.17
C ILE A 178 5.53 12.30 18.49
N GLU A 179 6.02 12.31 19.71
CA GLU A 179 7.00 13.29 20.21
C GLU A 179 8.41 12.70 20.12
N ASP A 180 9.43 13.56 20.10
CA ASP A 180 10.86 13.20 20.16
C ASP A 180 11.37 12.27 19.03
N VAL A 181 10.77 12.35 17.83
CA VAL A 181 11.18 11.55 16.65
C VAL A 181 11.68 12.39 15.47
N ASP A 182 11.40 13.70 15.47
CA ASP A 182 11.75 14.62 14.40
C ASP A 182 12.38 15.89 14.98
N ASP A 183 13.67 16.13 14.71
CA ASP A 183 14.27 17.45 14.89
C ASP A 183 14.21 18.19 13.54
N MET A 184 13.62 19.39 13.53
CA MET A 184 13.59 20.20 12.31
C MET A 184 15.04 20.56 11.91
N CYS A 185 15.56 19.97 10.83
CA CYS A 185 16.91 20.24 10.30
C CYS A 185 17.13 21.67 9.75
N LYS A 186 16.22 22.61 10.04
CA LYS A 186 16.42 24.03 9.76
C LYS A 186 16.77 24.71 11.08
N GLU A 187 17.98 25.23 11.17
CA GLU A 187 18.25 26.32 12.10
C GLU A 187 17.22 27.42 11.84
N ASP A 188 16.57 27.89 12.91
CA ASP A 188 15.65 29.05 13.00
C ASP A 188 14.12 28.82 13.07
N ASP A 189 13.61 27.66 13.48
CA ASP A 189 12.19 27.56 13.89
C ASP A 189 12.01 26.70 15.15
N VAL A 190 12.46 27.22 16.29
CA VAL A 190 12.10 26.71 17.61
C VAL A 190 10.58 26.82 17.77
N GLY A 191 9.86 25.70 17.69
CA GLY A 191 8.47 25.60 18.14
C GLY A 191 7.40 25.07 17.17
N LYS A 192 7.75 24.44 16.04
CA LYS A 192 6.73 23.80 15.18
C LYS A 192 6.72 22.28 15.34
N THR A 193 5.63 21.77 15.91
CA THR A 193 5.30 20.35 15.93
C THR A 193 4.86 19.88 14.54
N THR A 194 5.40 18.76 14.08
CA THR A 194 4.97 18.10 12.85
C THR A 194 3.64 17.36 13.12
N SER A 195 2.64 17.57 12.28
CA SER A 195 1.36 16.85 12.35
C SER A 195 1.21 15.93 11.14
N ALA A 196 1.01 14.64 11.39
CA ALA A 196 0.63 13.69 10.35
C ALA A 196 -0.86 13.90 10.00
N SER A 197 -1.14 14.53 8.86
CA SER A 197 -2.50 14.82 8.42
C SER A 197 -3.11 13.64 7.64
N GLY A 198 -4.11 13.01 8.25
CA GLY A 198 -5.14 12.26 7.52
C GLY A 198 -6.43 13.08 7.48
N VAL A 199 -7.22 12.97 6.41
CA VAL A 199 -8.51 13.67 6.23
C VAL A 199 -9.58 13.10 7.20
N GLY A 200 -10.56 13.91 7.61
CA GLY A 200 -11.42 13.66 8.79
C GLY A 200 -12.81 13.05 8.53
N SER A 201 -13.48 12.60 9.60
CA SER A 201 -14.90 12.86 9.89
C SER A 201 -15.31 12.38 11.30
N SER A 202 -16.17 13.21 11.93
CA SER A 202 -17.07 13.08 13.10
C SER A 202 -16.68 12.24 14.34
N ARG A 203 -16.49 12.96 15.45
CA ARG A 203 -16.50 12.48 16.85
C ARG A 203 -17.92 12.10 17.31
N SER A 204 -18.04 11.03 18.10
CA SER A 204 -19.00 10.93 19.19
C SER A 204 -18.22 10.99 20.51
N GLU A 205 -18.39 12.08 21.26
CA GLU A 205 -17.83 12.23 22.61
C GLU A 205 -18.66 11.42 23.60
N SER A 206 -18.02 10.58 24.41
CA SER A 206 -18.58 10.13 25.69
C SER A 206 -17.64 10.57 26.81
N SER A 207 -18.21 11.38 27.71
CA SER A 207 -17.60 12.10 28.81
C SER A 207 -16.83 11.22 29.80
N SER A 208 -15.69 11.76 30.21
CA SER A 208 -14.88 11.40 31.38
C SER A 208 -15.67 11.42 32.69
N VAL A 209 -15.32 10.52 33.62
CA VAL A 209 -15.54 10.70 35.06
C VAL A 209 -14.24 10.33 35.80
N PRO A 210 -13.60 11.28 36.52
CA PRO A 210 -12.61 10.98 37.56
C PRO A 210 -13.18 11.33 38.96
N PRO A 211 -12.43 11.09 40.05
CA PRO A 211 -11.25 10.24 40.22
C PRO A 211 -11.55 8.90 40.91
#